data_AF-A0A932JLZ6-F1
#
_entry.id   AF-A0A932JLZ6-F1
#
_cell.length_a   1.000
_cell.length_b   1.000
_cell.length_c   1.000
_cell.angle_alpha   90.00
_cell.angle_beta   90.00
_cell.angle_gamma   90.00
#
_symmetry.space_group_name_H-M   'P 1'
#
loop_
_entity.id
_entity.type
_entity.pdbx_description
1 polymer ?
#
loop_
_entity_poly.entity_id
_entity_poly.type
_entity_poly.pdbx_seq_one_letter_code
_entity_poly.pdbx_strand_id
1 'polypeptide(L)'
;ALFMGARAEKRLDPRWFIELGARLARSGRTAALMGGPAERRLLEGLSIPKGVIVAPELNLRRFAAAIAGARAVLSADTGPMHLAVAVGVPTVELFSHTEPWRFGYGHLPEHAVLATPERYPRLDEAWSALQAILTPKG
;
A
#
# COMPACT_ATOMS: atom_id res chain seq x y z
N ALA A 1 -4.80 -3.72 1.13
CA ALA A 1 -5.07 -2.27 1.15
C ALA A 1 -3.87 -1.54 0.55
N LEU A 2 -4.11 -0.50 -0.24
CA LEU A 2 -3.08 0.31 -0.90
C LEU A 2 -3.13 1.74 -0.34
N PHE A 3 -2.08 2.16 0.34
CA PHE A 3 -1.98 3.51 0.93
C PHE A 3 -1.34 4.50 -0.02
N MET A 4 -2.09 5.57 -0.32
CA MET A 4 -1.64 6.62 -1.24
C MET A 4 -0.88 7.75 -0.53
N GLY A 5 -1.04 7.85 0.79
CA GLY A 5 -0.49 8.95 1.58
C GLY A 5 1.02 8.82 1.76
N ALA A 6 1.74 9.89 1.43
CA ALA A 6 3.18 10.03 1.67
C ALA A 6 3.57 11.52 1.74
N ARG A 7 4.75 11.81 2.28
CA ARG A 7 5.37 13.14 2.16
C ARG A 7 5.65 13.46 0.69
N ALA A 8 5.75 14.75 0.35
CA ALA A 8 5.74 15.23 -1.02
C ALA A 8 6.76 14.53 -1.93
N GLU A 9 7.99 14.33 -1.44
CA GLU A 9 9.09 13.69 -2.13
C GLU A 9 8.89 12.18 -2.38
N LYS A 10 7.95 11.54 -1.68
CA LYS A 10 7.63 10.11 -1.80
C LYS A 10 6.25 9.87 -2.41
N ARG A 11 5.50 10.91 -2.74
CA ARG A 11 4.12 10.81 -3.20
C ARG A 11 4.07 10.28 -4.64
N LEU A 12 3.44 9.13 -4.81
CA LEU A 12 3.18 8.55 -6.11
C LEU A 12 1.92 9.14 -6.75
N ASP A 13 1.85 9.15 -8.08
CA ASP A 13 0.65 9.51 -8.82
C ASP A 13 -0.50 8.55 -8.42
N PRO A 14 -1.71 9.04 -8.10
CA PRO A 14 -2.88 8.19 -7.83
C PRO A 14 -3.17 7.14 -8.90
N ARG A 15 -2.85 7.41 -10.17
CA ARG A 15 -2.97 6.46 -11.29
C ARG A 15 -2.10 5.23 -11.12
N TRP A 16 -0.96 5.35 -10.44
CA TRP A 16 -0.11 4.22 -10.10
C TRP A 16 -0.85 3.25 -9.17
N PHE A 17 -1.54 3.77 -8.16
CA PHE A 17 -2.33 2.92 -7.25
C PHE A 17 -3.56 2.34 -7.92
N ILE A 18 -4.21 3.10 -8.81
CA ILE A 18 -5.35 2.62 -9.60
C ILE A 18 -4.92 1.45 -10.48
N GLU A 19 -3.81 1.56 -11.21
CA GLU A 19 -3.33 0.48 -12.09
C GLU A 19 -2.90 -0.76 -11.29
N LEU A 20 -2.19 -0.57 -10.17
CA LEU A 20 -1.85 -1.68 -9.29
C LEU A 20 -3.11 -2.36 -8.72
N GLY A 21 -4.10 -1.56 -8.31
CA GLY A 21 -5.40 -2.04 -7.86
C GLY A 21 -6.15 -2.82 -8.95
N ALA A 22 -6.12 -2.33 -10.19
CA ALA A 22 -6.73 -3.00 -11.33
C ALA A 22 -6.06 -4.35 -11.62
N ARG A 23 -4.72 -4.43 -11.51
CA ARG A 23 -3.99 -5.69 -11.66
C ARG A 23 -4.35 -6.69 -10.57
N LEU A 24 -4.49 -6.24 -9.31
CA LEU A 24 -4.99 -7.07 -8.22
C LEU A 24 -6.42 -7.56 -8.49
N ALA A 25 -7.30 -6.68 -8.97
CA ALA A 25 -8.67 -7.03 -9.37
C ALA A 25 -8.71 -8.12 -10.45
N ARG A 26 -7.90 -7.99 -11.50
CA ARG A 26 -7.77 -9.00 -12.55
C ARG A 26 -7.27 -10.36 -12.04
N SER A 27 -6.56 -10.39 -10.91
CA SER A 27 -6.12 -11.63 -10.25
C SER A 27 -7.12 -12.21 -9.24
N GLY A 28 -8.37 -11.73 -9.24
CA GLY A 28 -9.42 -12.22 -8.35
C GLY A 28 -9.39 -11.65 -6.92
N ARG A 29 -8.62 -10.59 -6.68
CA ARG A 29 -8.55 -9.91 -5.37
C ARG A 29 -9.30 -8.59 -5.39
N THR A 30 -9.68 -8.06 -4.23
CA THR A 30 -10.22 -6.69 -4.13
C THR A 30 -9.13 -5.75 -3.64
N ALA A 31 -8.95 -4.62 -4.32
CA ALA A 31 -8.00 -3.58 -3.89
C ALA A 31 -8.75 -2.40 -3.27
N ALA A 32 -8.42 -2.05 -2.03
CA ALA A 32 -8.93 -0.84 -1.38
C ALA A 32 -7.86 0.26 -1.42
N LEU A 33 -8.14 1.37 -2.10
CA LEU A 33 -7.35 2.59 -2.07
C LEU A 33 -7.69 3.35 -0.79
N MET A 34 -6.68 3.62 0.02
CA MET A 34 -6.82 4.29 1.31
C MET A 34 -5.92 5.52 1.38
N GLY A 35 -6.41 6.57 2.02
CA GLY A 35 -5.70 7.84 2.17
C GLY A 35 -6.56 8.86 2.91
N GLY A 36 -5.97 10.01 3.26
CA GLY A 36 -6.69 11.10 3.88
C GLY A 36 -7.55 11.88 2.87
N PRO A 37 -8.23 12.95 3.33
CA PRO A 37 -9.04 13.81 2.46
C PRO A 37 -8.25 14.37 1.26
N ALA A 38 -6.97 14.66 1.45
CA ALA A 38 -6.10 15.17 0.38
C ALA A 38 -5.87 14.12 -0.71
N GLU A 39 -5.49 12.90 -0.35
CA GLU A 39 -5.28 11.81 -1.32
C GLU A 39 -6.59 11.42 -2.02
N ARG A 40 -7.71 11.46 -1.30
CA ARG A 40 -9.01 11.12 -1.88
C ARG A 40 -9.46 12.13 -2.92
N ARG A 41 -9.18 13.43 -2.72
CA ARG A 41 -9.38 14.47 -3.75
C ARG A 41 -8.57 14.23 -5.01
N LEU A 42 -7.38 13.61 -4.91
CA LEU A 42 -6.56 13.27 -6.09
C LEU A 42 -7.21 12.18 -6.97
N LEU A 43 -8.21 11.45 -6.45
CA LEU A 43 -8.98 10.46 -7.20
C LEU A 43 -10.21 11.06 -7.89
N GLU A 44 -10.59 12.30 -7.57
CA GLU A 44 -11.76 12.94 -8.18
C GLU A 44 -11.54 13.11 -9.68
N GLY A 45 -12.53 12.70 -10.48
CA GLY A 45 -12.45 12.73 -11.94
C GLY A 45 -11.63 11.60 -12.58
N LEU A 46 -11.00 10.72 -11.79
CA LEU A 46 -10.35 9.52 -12.31
C LEU A 46 -11.34 8.35 -12.39
N SER A 47 -11.22 7.54 -13.44
CA SER A 47 -12.00 6.31 -13.57
C SER A 47 -11.45 5.24 -12.62
N ILE A 48 -12.32 4.69 -11.78
CA ILE A 48 -11.98 3.61 -10.84
C ILE A 48 -12.42 2.27 -11.43
N PRO A 49 -11.49 1.35 -11.76
CA PRO A 49 -11.82 0.07 -12.35
C PRO A 49 -12.65 -0.82 -11.42
N LYS A 50 -13.45 -1.72 -12.00
CA LYS A 50 -14.18 -2.75 -11.25
C LYS A 50 -13.22 -3.58 -10.38
N GLY A 51 -13.59 -3.79 -9.12
CA GLY A 51 -12.76 -4.52 -8.13
C GLY A 51 -11.74 -3.64 -7.40
N VAL A 52 -11.66 -2.35 -7.73
CA VAL A 52 -10.97 -1.32 -6.95
C VAL A 52 -12.01 -0.51 -6.18
N ILE A 53 -11.80 -0.39 -4.86
CA ILE A 53 -12.68 0.34 -3.95
C ILE A 53 -11.90 1.55 -3.45
N VAL A 54 -12.52 2.74 -3.49
CA VAL A 54 -12.00 3.92 -2.80
C VAL A 54 -12.57 3.93 -1.39
N ALA A 55 -11.73 3.69 -0.39
CA ALA A 55 -12.18 3.68 1.00
C ALA A 55 -12.74 5.06 1.41
N PRO A 56 -13.76 5.10 2.28
CA PRO A 56 -14.19 6.35 2.90
C PRO A 56 -13.10 6.85 3.86
N GLU A 57 -13.25 8.08 4.32
CA GLU A 57 -12.44 8.57 5.44
C GLU A 57 -12.78 7.76 6.70
N LEU A 58 -11.76 7.28 7.40
CA LEU A 58 -11.88 6.47 8.59
C LEU A 58 -11.16 7.16 9.75
N ASN A 59 -11.81 7.22 10.91
CA ASN A 59 -11.10 7.55 12.14
C ASN A 59 -10.08 6.45 12.48
N LEU A 60 -9.12 6.76 13.36
CA LEU A 60 -7.99 5.86 13.67
C LEU A 60 -8.42 4.46 14.09
N ARG A 61 -9.50 4.31 14.87
CA ARG A 61 -9.99 3.00 15.33
C ARG A 61 -10.55 2.17 14.18
N ARG A 62 -11.42 2.77 13.37
CA ARG A 62 -12.00 2.09 12.18
C ARG A 62 -10.92 1.80 11.14
N PHE A 63 -9.94 2.68 11.04
CA PHE A 63 -8.79 2.52 10.18
C PHE A 63 -7.94 1.30 10.58
N ALA A 64 -7.57 1.19 11.86
CA ALA A 64 -6.86 0.02 12.40
C ALA A 64 -7.65 -1.28 12.18
N ALA A 65 -8.97 -1.26 12.42
CA ALA A 65 -9.84 -2.42 12.20
C ALA A 65 -9.90 -2.83 10.72
N ALA A 66 -10.04 -1.85 9.81
CA ALA A 66 -10.01 -2.11 8.37
C ALA A 66 -8.67 -2.70 7.92
N ILE A 67 -7.58 -2.27 8.55
CA ILE A 67 -6.24 -2.79 8.25
C ILE A 67 -6.04 -4.19 8.78
N ALA A 68 -6.43 -4.48 10.02
CA ALA A 68 -6.36 -5.82 10.60
C ALA A 68 -7.15 -6.86 9.78
N GLY A 69 -8.19 -6.44 9.06
CA GLY A 69 -8.95 -7.31 8.14
C GLY A 69 -8.33 -7.47 6.74
N ALA A 70 -7.24 -6.77 6.41
CA ALA A 70 -6.62 -6.84 5.10
C ALA A 70 -5.70 -8.08 4.98
N ARG A 71 -5.68 -8.69 3.79
CA ARG A 71 -4.76 -9.80 3.47
C ARG A 71 -3.30 -9.35 3.31
N ALA A 72 -3.12 -8.11 2.90
CA ALA A 72 -1.82 -7.45 2.79
C ALA A 72 -2.02 -5.93 2.73
N VAL A 73 -0.99 -5.20 3.10
CA VAL A 73 -0.89 -3.74 2.99
C VAL A 73 0.28 -3.37 2.10
N LEU A 74 0.12 -2.33 1.29
CA LEU A 74 1.23 -1.65 0.63
C LEU A 74 1.19 -0.18 1.01
N SER A 75 2.30 0.35 1.51
CA SER A 75 2.41 1.73 1.99
C SER A 75 3.84 2.25 1.86
N ALA A 76 4.00 3.54 1.63
CA ALA A 76 5.25 4.22 1.93
C ALA A 76 5.54 4.24 3.44
N ASP A 77 6.78 4.56 3.81
CA ASP A 77 7.28 4.67 5.20
C ASP A 77 6.59 5.76 6.03
N THR A 78 5.35 5.49 6.39
CA THR A 78 4.42 6.39 7.07
C THR A 78 3.62 5.65 8.15
N GLY A 79 2.86 6.38 8.97
CA GLY A 79 2.05 5.82 10.05
C GLY A 79 1.23 4.56 9.68
N PRO A 80 0.51 4.54 8.53
CA PRO A 80 -0.18 3.35 8.05
C PRO A 80 0.67 2.08 7.91
N MET A 81 1.92 2.21 7.46
CA MET A 81 2.85 1.08 7.36
C MET A 81 3.15 0.50 8.75
N HIS A 82 3.54 1.35 9.70
CA HIS A 82 3.83 0.91 11.08
C HIS A 82 2.61 0.28 11.75
N LEU A 83 1.42 0.86 11.54
CA LEU A 83 0.18 0.31 12.08
C LEU A 83 -0.13 -1.08 11.53
N ALA A 84 0.03 -1.27 10.21
CA ALA A 84 -0.21 -2.56 9.56
C ALA A 84 0.71 -3.66 10.13
N VAL A 85 1.99 -3.36 10.30
CA VAL A 85 2.95 -4.25 10.96
C VAL A 85 2.53 -4.54 12.40
N ALA A 86 2.16 -3.52 13.17
CA ALA A 86 1.77 -3.66 14.57
C ALA A 86 0.53 -4.55 14.78
N VAL A 87 -0.39 -4.59 13.81
CA VAL A 87 -1.57 -5.46 13.85
C VAL A 87 -1.37 -6.81 13.13
N GLY A 88 -0.13 -7.13 12.75
CA GLY A 88 0.23 -8.44 12.20
C GLY A 88 -0.20 -8.67 10.75
N VAL A 89 -0.35 -7.60 9.95
CA VAL A 89 -0.77 -7.71 8.55
C VAL A 89 0.46 -7.72 7.65
N PRO A 90 0.62 -8.70 6.75
CA PRO A 90 1.70 -8.73 5.77
C PRO A 90 1.81 -7.40 5.02
N THR A 91 2.99 -6.80 4.99
CA THR A 91 3.16 -5.42 4.51
C THR A 91 4.30 -5.30 3.50
N VAL A 92 4.01 -4.71 2.33
CA VAL A 92 5.00 -4.19 1.39
C VAL A 92 5.30 -2.73 1.74
N GLU A 93 6.55 -2.45 2.03
CA GLU A 93 7.03 -1.16 2.51
C GLU A 93 7.79 -0.46 1.38
N LEU A 94 7.28 0.69 0.91
CA LEU A 94 7.91 1.45 -0.16
C LEU A 94 8.92 2.44 0.42
N PHE A 95 10.18 2.26 0.07
CA PHE A 95 11.28 3.15 0.47
C PHE A 95 11.97 3.72 -0.76
N SER A 96 11.66 4.98 -1.12
CA SER A 96 12.25 5.66 -2.28
C SER A 96 13.26 6.75 -1.94
N HIS A 97 13.06 7.45 -0.83
CA HIS A 97 13.87 8.62 -0.43
C HIS A 97 14.30 8.56 1.04
N THR A 98 14.20 7.38 1.65
CA THR A 98 14.57 7.11 3.03
C THR A 98 15.22 5.76 3.13
N GLU A 99 16.15 5.64 4.08
CA GLU A 99 16.91 4.43 4.33
C GLU A 99 16.05 3.37 5.04
N PRO A 100 15.82 2.18 4.45
CA PRO A 100 14.98 1.15 5.05
C PRO A 100 15.48 0.65 6.41
N TRP A 101 16.79 0.65 6.65
CA TRP A 101 17.36 0.19 7.93
C TRP A 101 16.91 1.01 9.14
N ARG A 102 16.36 2.22 8.93
CA ARG A 102 15.87 3.09 10.00
C ARG A 102 14.46 2.76 10.46
N PHE A 103 13.58 2.36 9.53
CA PHE A 103 12.14 2.30 9.79
C PHE A 103 11.45 1.05 9.23
N GLY A 104 12.15 0.24 8.43
CA GLY A 104 11.57 -0.90 7.75
C GLY A 104 11.53 -2.16 8.62
N TYR A 105 10.54 -3.01 8.37
CA TYR A 105 10.31 -4.26 9.08
C TYR A 105 10.54 -5.49 8.21
N GLY A 106 11.29 -5.37 7.11
CA GLY A 106 11.64 -6.51 6.25
C GLY A 106 12.43 -7.63 6.95
N HIS A 107 12.89 -7.42 8.19
CA HIS A 107 13.48 -8.47 9.04
C HIS A 107 12.43 -9.33 9.77
N LEU A 108 11.17 -8.89 9.80
CA LEU A 108 10.05 -9.65 10.35
C LEU A 108 9.44 -10.57 9.27
N PRO A 109 8.87 -11.73 9.66
CA PRO A 109 8.18 -12.61 8.72
C PRO A 109 7.05 -11.89 7.99
N GLU A 110 6.83 -12.23 6.72
CA GLU A 110 5.67 -11.77 5.92
C GLU A 110 5.64 -10.26 5.59
N HIS A 111 6.71 -9.54 5.94
CA HIS A 111 6.94 -8.16 5.52
C HIS A 111 8.02 -8.09 4.44
N ALA A 112 7.87 -7.17 3.49
CA ALA A 112 8.78 -7.01 2.37
C ALA A 112 9.12 -5.53 2.17
N VAL A 113 10.41 -5.22 2.21
CA VAL A 113 10.92 -3.90 1.86
C VAL A 113 11.12 -3.83 0.35
N LEU A 114 10.46 -2.87 -0.31
CA LEU A 114 10.75 -2.47 -1.68
C LEU A 114 11.55 -1.17 -1.65
N ALA A 115 12.87 -1.31 -1.64
CA ALA A 115 13.81 -0.19 -1.67
C ALA A 115 14.13 0.22 -3.12
N THR A 116 13.82 1.47 -3.47
CA THR A 116 14.09 2.07 -4.78
C THR A 116 14.73 3.44 -4.59
N PRO A 117 15.99 3.51 -4.13
CA PRO A 117 16.63 4.78 -3.79
C PRO A 117 16.62 5.74 -4.98
N GLU A 118 16.28 7.00 -4.71
CA GLU A 118 16.28 8.11 -5.66
C GLU A 118 15.29 7.98 -6.82
N ARG A 119 14.36 7.01 -6.76
CA ARG A 119 13.32 6.85 -7.77
C ARG A 119 12.03 6.30 -7.21
N TYR A 120 10.95 6.50 -7.96
CA TYR A 120 9.68 5.85 -7.65
C TYR A 120 9.72 4.36 -8.02
N PRO A 121 9.06 3.49 -7.22
CA PRO A 121 8.91 2.08 -7.54
C PRO A 121 8.09 1.88 -8.82
N ARG A 122 8.51 0.94 -9.66
CA ARG A 122 7.73 0.52 -10.83
C ARG A 122 6.55 -0.34 -10.40
N LEU A 123 5.48 -0.32 -11.19
CA LEU A 123 4.30 -1.15 -10.95
C LEU A 123 4.63 -2.64 -10.85
N ASP A 124 5.51 -3.14 -11.71
CA ASP A 124 5.91 -4.56 -11.71
C ASP A 124 6.70 -4.96 -10.44
N GLU A 125 7.47 -4.03 -9.88
CA GLU A 125 8.21 -4.27 -8.63
C GLU A 125 7.25 -4.41 -7.45
N ALA A 126 6.30 -3.47 -7.34
CA ALA A 126 5.26 -3.51 -6.32
C ALA A 126 4.34 -4.73 -6.48
N TRP A 127 3.98 -5.07 -7.72
CA TRP A 127 3.20 -6.27 -8.02
C TRP A 127 3.92 -7.54 -7.56
N SER A 128 5.20 -7.68 -7.91
CA SER A 128 5.99 -8.87 -7.57
C SER A 128 6.16 -9.01 -6.06
N ALA A 129 6.43 -7.91 -5.35
CA ALA A 129 6.49 -7.89 -3.89
C ALA A 129 5.14 -8.29 -3.25
N LEU A 130 4.03 -7.78 -3.76
CA LEU A 130 2.69 -8.17 -3.29
C LEU A 130 2.39 -9.65 -3.53
N GLN A 131 2.73 -10.18 -4.70
CA GLN A 131 2.54 -11.62 -4.99
C GLN A 131 3.37 -12.49 -4.04
N ALA A 132 4.61 -12.11 -3.75
CA ALA A 132 5.48 -12.84 -2.85
C ALA A 132 4.90 -12.95 -1.43
N ILE A 133 4.28 -11.89 -0.91
CA ILE A 133 3.68 -11.91 0.44
C ILE A 133 2.24 -12.48 0.45
N LEU A 134 1.53 -12.45 -0.68
CA LEU A 134 0.16 -12.97 -0.81
C LEU A 134 0.10 -14.45 -1.17
N THR A 135 1.24 -15.07 -1.49
CA THR A 135 1.32 -16.50 -1.78
C THR A 135 1.47 -17.26 -0.46
N PRO A 136 0.59 -18.23 -0.15
CA PRO A 136 0.74 -19.04 1.04
C PRO A 136 2.12 -19.70 1.07
N LYS A 137 2.85 -19.54 2.17
CA LYS A 137 4.01 -20.38 2.46
C LYS A 137 3.46 -21.71 2.96
N GLY A 138 3.70 -22.77 2.20
CA GLY A 138 3.22 -24.13 2.51
C GLY A 138 3.76 -24.70 3.80
#